data_AF-A0A925YYA6-F1
#
_entry.id   AF-A0A925YYA6-F1
#
_cell.length_a   1.000
_cell.length_b   1.000
_cell.length_c   1.000
_cell.angle_alpha   90.00
_cell.angle_beta   90.00
_cell.angle_gamma   90.00
#
_symmetry.space_group_name_H-M   'P 1'
#
loop_
_entity.id
_entity.type
_entity.pdbx_description
1 polymer ?
#
loop_
_entity_poly.entity_id
_entity_poly.type
_entity_poly.pdbx_seq_one_letter_code
_entity_poly.pdbx_strand_id
1 'polypeptide(L)'
;CGKSKGLTLEGSLSIKAVNASTPLAGYAVALLHDSLATKELAQRREGFQMELAAVQARRILMIAMMDSLQAKYIDGGRKDDSVKKAYEDMSAQMAGEYKKELEFKKTYIRSLVQSVARDAVAGTKTDAKGLFKFENLTEGKYMLISAYDSDTQSGLILRPLNLNANFELALSNMDFDPTFTITAEDYKALRQ
;
A
#
# COMPACT_ATOMS: atom_id res chain seq x y z
N CYS A 1 24.85 39.37 -7.70
CA CYS A 1 23.97 38.22 -8.01
C CYS A 1 23.43 37.64 -6.71
N GLY A 2 22.21 37.99 -6.30
CA GLY A 2 21.57 37.35 -5.15
C GLY A 2 21.25 35.91 -5.53
N LYS A 3 21.87 34.92 -4.86
CA LYS A 3 21.43 33.53 -4.96
C LYS A 3 20.00 33.51 -4.43
N SER A 4 19.00 33.23 -5.28
CA SER A 4 17.66 32.94 -4.77
C SER A 4 17.81 31.76 -3.82
N LYS A 5 17.51 31.97 -2.53
CA LYS A 5 17.44 30.85 -1.59
C LYS A 5 16.38 29.90 -2.12
N GLY A 6 16.76 28.67 -2.43
CA GLY A 6 15.78 27.67 -2.86
C GLY A 6 14.77 27.41 -1.74
N LEU A 7 13.59 26.95 -2.11
CA LEU A 7 12.49 26.71 -1.18
C LEU A 7 12.76 25.48 -0.31
N THR A 8 12.19 25.49 0.89
CA THR A 8 12.24 24.36 1.82
C THR A 8 10.87 23.72 1.97
N LEU A 9 10.86 22.39 2.02
CA LEU A 9 9.68 21.60 2.33
C LEU A 9 9.98 20.74 3.55
N GLU A 10 9.26 20.99 4.63
CA GLU A 10 9.35 20.22 5.88
C GLU A 10 8.05 19.48 6.13
N GLY A 11 8.13 18.35 6.82
CA GLY A 11 6.92 17.67 7.22
C GLY A 11 7.12 16.52 8.17
N SER A 12 5.98 15.94 8.55
CA SER A 12 5.91 14.76 9.41
C SER A 12 5.16 13.64 8.70
N LEU A 13 5.51 12.40 9.02
CA LEU A 13 4.87 11.19 8.54
C LEU A 13 4.45 10.34 9.74
N SER A 14 3.16 10.01 9.83
CA SER A 14 2.63 9.18 10.91
C SER A 14 1.50 8.26 10.47
N ILE A 15 1.16 7.30 11.33
CA ILE A 15 -0.09 6.53 11.22
C ILE A 15 -1.06 7.11 12.23
N LYS A 16 -2.20 7.59 11.74
CA LYS A 16 -3.33 8.04 12.55
C LYS A 16 -4.24 6.86 12.88
N ALA A 17 -4.36 6.59 14.16
CA ALA A 17 -5.41 5.77 14.76
C ALA A 17 -6.41 6.68 15.48
N VAL A 18 -7.58 6.13 15.85
CA VAL A 18 -8.70 6.88 16.46
C VAL A 18 -8.27 7.81 17.60
N ASN A 19 -7.31 7.38 18.42
CA ASN A 19 -6.83 8.14 19.59
C ASN A 19 -5.31 8.33 19.66
N ALA A 20 -4.58 8.02 18.59
CA ALA A 20 -3.11 8.07 18.61
C ALA A 20 -2.54 8.39 17.24
N SER A 21 -1.37 9.03 17.23
CA SER A 21 -0.57 9.25 16.02
C SER A 21 0.82 8.67 16.27
N THR A 22 1.17 7.62 15.54
CA THR A 22 2.46 6.94 15.67
C THR A 22 3.40 7.43 14.57
N PRO A 23 4.53 8.08 14.89
CA PRO A 23 5.49 8.50 13.88
C PRO A 23 6.07 7.32 13.09
N LEU A 24 6.25 7.50 11.79
CA LEU A 24 6.85 6.50 10.92
C LEU A 24 8.31 6.83 10.69
N ALA A 25 9.20 6.21 11.47
CA ALA A 25 10.65 6.43 11.40
C ALA A 25 11.35 5.59 10.33
N GLY A 26 12.34 6.16 9.65
CA GLY A 26 13.17 5.48 8.66
C GLY A 26 12.50 5.20 7.31
N TYR A 27 11.29 5.74 7.09
CA TYR A 27 10.54 5.57 5.84
C TYR A 27 11.08 6.50 4.76
N ALA A 28 11.20 5.99 3.55
CA ALA A 28 11.63 6.78 2.40
C ALA A 28 10.50 7.74 1.97
N VAL A 29 10.86 9.01 1.81
CA VAL A 29 9.98 10.06 1.28
C VAL A 29 10.63 10.60 0.01
N ALA A 30 9.89 10.57 -1.10
CA ALA A 30 10.36 11.01 -2.40
C ALA A 30 9.51 12.17 -2.91
N LEU A 31 10.14 13.13 -3.57
CA LEU A 31 9.50 14.26 -4.22
C LEU A 31 9.73 14.18 -5.73
N LEU A 32 8.65 14.14 -6.50
CA LEU A 32 8.68 14.01 -7.96
C LEU A 32 8.04 15.20 -8.63
N HIS A 33 8.45 15.52 -9.85
CA HIS A 33 7.66 16.41 -10.69
C HIS A 33 6.31 15.76 -11.03
N ASP A 34 5.24 16.54 -10.89
CA ASP A 34 3.85 16.07 -11.00
C ASP A 34 3.56 15.38 -12.35
N SER A 35 4.11 15.91 -13.44
CA SER A 35 3.93 15.36 -14.79
C SER A 35 4.53 13.96 -14.98
N LEU A 36 5.67 13.69 -14.36
CA LEU A 36 6.34 12.38 -14.42
C LEU A 36 5.61 11.38 -13.52
N ALA A 37 5.31 11.79 -12.29
CA ALA A 37 4.65 10.96 -11.30
C ALA A 37 3.28 10.49 -11.78
N THR A 38 2.47 11.38 -12.36
CA THR A 38 1.09 11.06 -12.74
C THR A 38 1.01 9.97 -13.81
N LYS A 39 1.88 10.01 -14.83
CA LYS A 39 1.87 9.03 -15.92
C LYS A 39 2.39 7.67 -15.45
N GLU A 40 3.52 7.64 -14.75
CA GLU A 40 4.08 6.36 -14.27
C GLU A 40 3.16 5.70 -13.25
N LEU A 41 2.63 6.47 -12.28
CA LEU A 41 1.73 5.91 -11.27
C LEU A 41 0.43 5.38 -11.89
N ALA A 42 -0.13 6.03 -12.91
CA ALA A 42 -1.30 5.51 -13.60
C ALA A 42 -1.04 4.13 -14.22
N GLN A 43 0.07 3.97 -14.96
CA GLN A 43 0.45 2.68 -15.54
C GLN A 43 0.69 1.61 -14.46
N ARG A 44 1.33 1.99 -13.35
CA ARG A 44 1.57 1.09 -12.21
C ARG A 44 0.27 0.68 -11.52
N ARG A 45 -0.73 1.56 -11.46
CA ARG A 45 -2.06 1.26 -10.89
C ARG A 45 -2.79 0.26 -11.76
N GLU A 46 -2.81 0.47 -13.07
CA GLU A 46 -3.45 -0.43 -14.03
C GLU A 46 -2.85 -1.83 -13.96
N GLY A 47 -1.51 -1.95 -14.02
CA GLY A 47 -0.84 -3.24 -13.92
C GLY A 47 -1.13 -3.96 -12.60
N PHE A 48 -1.09 -3.22 -11.48
CA PHE A 48 -1.41 -3.78 -10.16
C PHE A 48 -2.86 -4.24 -10.05
N GLN A 49 -3.81 -3.46 -10.56
CA GLN A 49 -5.23 -3.82 -10.57
C GLN A 49 -5.51 -5.06 -11.43
N MET A 50 -4.85 -5.17 -12.59
CA MET A 50 -4.97 -6.36 -13.45
C MET A 50 -4.45 -7.61 -12.75
N GLU A 51 -3.30 -7.54 -12.10
CA GLU A 51 -2.74 -8.67 -11.35
C GLU A 51 -3.63 -9.05 -10.15
N LEU A 52 -4.13 -8.05 -9.41
CA LEU A 52 -5.09 -8.29 -8.33
C LEU A 52 -6.41 -8.90 -8.83
N ALA A 53 -6.94 -8.42 -9.95
CA ALA A 53 -8.16 -8.99 -10.53
C ALA A 53 -7.98 -10.46 -10.91
N ALA A 54 -6.81 -10.83 -11.44
CA ALA A 54 -6.49 -12.22 -11.74
C ALA A 54 -6.41 -13.10 -10.47
N VAL A 55 -5.85 -12.57 -9.37
CA VAL A 55 -5.84 -13.26 -8.07
C VAL A 55 -7.25 -13.41 -7.51
N GLN A 56 -8.06 -12.35 -7.54
CA GLN A 56 -9.43 -12.36 -7.06
C GLN A 56 -10.33 -13.31 -7.85
N ALA A 57 -10.15 -13.40 -9.18
CA ALA A 57 -10.88 -14.36 -10.02
C ALA A 57 -10.59 -15.81 -9.61
N ARG A 58 -9.33 -16.15 -9.34
CA ARG A 58 -8.97 -17.48 -8.80
C ARG A 58 -9.61 -17.74 -7.45
N ARG A 59 -9.63 -16.74 -6.57
CA ARG A 59 -10.24 -16.85 -5.25
C ARG A 59 -11.75 -17.10 -5.30
N ILE A 60 -12.47 -16.40 -6.20
CA ILE A 60 -13.91 -16.62 -6.41
C ILE A 60 -14.19 -18.08 -6.82
N LEU A 61 -13.36 -18.65 -7.70
CA LEU A 61 -13.48 -20.05 -8.09
C LEU A 61 -13.24 -21.00 -6.91
N MET A 62 -12.22 -20.74 -6.09
CA MET A 62 -11.93 -21.55 -4.89
C MET A 62 -13.07 -21.49 -3.87
N ILE A 63 -13.64 -20.32 -3.64
CA ILE A 63 -14.81 -20.15 -2.75
C ILE A 63 -15.98 -20.98 -3.27
N ALA A 64 -16.31 -20.89 -4.56
CA ALA A 64 -17.40 -21.66 -5.16
C ALA A 64 -17.16 -23.19 -5.04
N MET A 65 -15.91 -23.64 -5.16
CA MET A 65 -15.56 -25.05 -4.93
C MET A 65 -15.72 -25.44 -3.45
N MET A 66 -15.31 -24.59 -2.51
CA MET A 66 -15.50 -24.82 -1.07
C MET A 66 -16.98 -24.90 -0.71
N ASP A 67 -17.80 -23.96 -1.19
CA ASP A 67 -19.25 -23.96 -0.95
C ASP A 67 -19.89 -25.24 -1.50
N SER A 68 -19.46 -25.70 -2.68
CA SER A 68 -19.94 -26.96 -3.26
C SER A 68 -19.53 -28.19 -2.43
N LEU A 69 -18.29 -28.23 -1.95
CA LEU A 69 -17.81 -29.32 -1.07
C LEU A 69 -18.54 -29.32 0.26
N GLN A 70 -18.77 -28.15 0.85
CA GLN A 70 -19.50 -28.00 2.09
C GLN A 70 -20.95 -28.46 1.94
N ALA A 71 -21.63 -28.05 0.86
CA ALA A 71 -22.99 -28.50 0.54
C ALA A 71 -23.06 -30.03 0.40
N LYS A 72 -22.14 -30.63 -0.37
CA LYS A 72 -22.06 -32.09 -0.51
C LYS A 72 -21.83 -32.80 0.82
N TYR A 73 -20.97 -32.28 1.68
CA TYR A 73 -20.72 -32.86 3.00
C TYR A 73 -21.97 -32.80 3.88
N ILE A 74 -22.71 -31.69 3.84
CA ILE A 74 -23.97 -31.53 4.58
C ILE A 74 -25.05 -32.47 4.03
N ASP A 75 -25.24 -32.51 2.71
CA ASP A 75 -26.26 -33.35 2.04
C ASP A 75 -25.99 -34.85 2.23
N GLY A 76 -24.71 -35.24 2.27
CA GLY A 76 -24.28 -36.60 2.63
C GLY A 76 -24.43 -36.95 4.11
N GLY A 77 -25.09 -36.10 4.91
CA GLY A 77 -25.30 -36.31 6.34
C GLY A 77 -24.04 -36.21 7.18
N ARG A 78 -23.00 -35.51 6.69
CA ARG A 78 -21.70 -35.30 7.36
C ARG A 78 -20.94 -36.60 7.68
N LYS A 79 -21.09 -37.62 6.84
CA LYS A 79 -20.46 -38.94 7.03
C LYS A 79 -19.33 -39.24 6.04
N ASP A 80 -19.22 -38.46 4.97
CA ASP A 80 -18.20 -38.67 3.96
C ASP A 80 -16.89 -37.96 4.35
N ASP A 81 -16.00 -38.72 4.98
CA ASP A 81 -14.67 -38.24 5.40
C ASP A 81 -13.81 -37.77 4.22
N SER A 82 -14.04 -38.30 3.01
CA SER A 82 -13.31 -37.87 1.82
C SER A 82 -13.72 -36.46 1.39
N VAL A 83 -15.02 -36.14 1.44
CA VAL A 83 -15.55 -34.80 1.14
C VAL A 83 -15.14 -33.81 2.23
N LYS A 84 -15.18 -34.22 3.50
CA LYS A 84 -14.67 -33.40 4.62
C LYS A 84 -13.20 -33.05 4.41
N LYS A 85 -12.37 -34.04 4.11
CA LYS A 85 -10.94 -33.84 3.88
C LYS A 85 -10.69 -32.92 2.68
N ALA A 86 -11.42 -33.10 1.57
CA ALA A 86 -11.31 -32.22 0.41
C ALA A 86 -11.68 -30.75 0.74
N TYR A 87 -12.70 -30.54 1.56
CA TYR A 87 -13.08 -29.20 2.04
C TYR A 87 -11.97 -28.58 2.91
N GLU A 88 -11.43 -29.33 3.86
CA GLU A 88 -10.34 -28.87 4.74
C GLU A 88 -9.06 -28.55 3.95
N ASP A 89 -8.68 -29.43 3.01
CA ASP A 89 -7.51 -29.23 2.14
C ASP A 89 -7.67 -27.98 1.25
N MET A 90 -8.86 -27.74 0.69
CA MET A 90 -9.16 -26.53 -0.08
C MET A 90 -9.16 -25.26 0.77
N SER A 91 -9.68 -25.33 2.01
CA SER A 91 -9.63 -24.23 2.97
C SER A 91 -8.19 -23.84 3.31
N ALA A 92 -7.34 -24.83 3.57
CA ALA A 92 -5.91 -24.61 3.81
C ALA A 92 -5.22 -23.99 2.58
N GLN A 93 -5.58 -24.43 1.37
CA GLN A 93 -5.07 -23.83 0.13
C GLN A 93 -5.50 -22.36 -0.01
N MET A 94 -6.75 -22.02 0.30
CA MET A 94 -7.24 -20.65 0.30
C MET A 94 -6.45 -19.75 1.27
N ALA A 95 -6.23 -20.20 2.50
CA ALA A 95 -5.41 -19.47 3.47
C ALA A 95 -3.98 -19.21 2.95
N GLY A 96 -3.39 -20.19 2.27
CA GLY A 96 -2.09 -20.06 1.60
C GLY A 96 -2.09 -19.00 0.49
N GLU A 97 -3.14 -18.96 -0.33
CA GLU A 97 -3.28 -17.96 -1.40
C GLU A 97 -3.50 -16.54 -0.85
N TYR A 98 -4.30 -16.37 0.21
CA TYR A 98 -4.44 -15.06 0.89
C TYR A 98 -3.10 -14.52 1.39
N LYS A 99 -2.26 -15.38 1.97
CA LYS A 99 -0.93 -14.99 2.43
C LYS A 99 -0.04 -14.53 1.27
N LYS A 100 -0.07 -15.24 0.14
CA LYS A 100 0.69 -14.84 -1.07
C LYS A 100 0.18 -13.53 -1.65
N GLU A 101 -1.14 -13.31 -1.70
CA GLU A 101 -1.74 -12.05 -2.14
C GLU A 101 -1.25 -10.89 -1.27
N LEU A 102 -1.28 -11.04 0.06
CA LEU A 102 -0.81 -10.01 0.99
C LEU A 102 0.68 -9.70 0.77
N GLU A 103 1.53 -10.72 0.73
CA GLU A 103 2.98 -10.54 0.56
C GLU A 103 3.32 -9.92 -0.81
N PHE A 104 2.57 -10.28 -1.86
CA PHE A 104 2.66 -9.63 -3.15
C PHE A 104 2.32 -8.13 -3.03
N LYS A 105 1.16 -7.77 -2.45
CA LYS A 105 0.75 -6.36 -2.27
C LYS A 105 1.82 -5.57 -1.51
N LYS A 106 2.32 -6.12 -0.40
CA LYS A 106 3.37 -5.48 0.43
C LYS A 106 4.65 -5.25 -0.34
N THR A 107 5.14 -6.30 -1.00
CA THR A 107 6.37 -6.24 -1.79
C THR A 107 6.22 -5.26 -2.94
N TYR A 108 5.08 -5.28 -3.63
CA TYR A 108 4.80 -4.36 -4.73
C TYR A 108 4.83 -2.90 -4.27
N ILE A 109 4.09 -2.55 -3.20
CA ILE A 109 4.05 -1.18 -2.66
C ILE A 109 5.45 -0.68 -2.27
N ARG A 110 6.23 -1.50 -1.55
CA ARG A 110 7.60 -1.14 -1.16
C ARG A 110 8.50 -0.97 -2.38
N SER A 111 8.41 -1.87 -3.36
CA SER A 111 9.19 -1.80 -4.60
C SER A 111 8.82 -0.58 -5.46
N LEU A 112 7.55 -0.18 -5.46
CA LEU A 112 7.07 1.01 -6.16
C LEU A 112 7.72 2.26 -5.58
N VAL A 113 7.72 2.45 -4.27
CA VAL A 113 8.39 3.60 -3.63
C VAL A 113 9.88 3.62 -3.95
N GLN A 114 10.56 2.48 -3.87
CA GLN A 114 11.99 2.39 -4.21
C GLN A 114 12.26 2.68 -5.68
N SER A 115 11.40 2.21 -6.58
CA SER A 115 11.53 2.46 -8.01
C SER A 115 11.32 3.93 -8.32
N VAL A 116 10.25 4.51 -7.81
CA VAL A 116 9.87 5.90 -8.06
C VAL A 116 10.84 6.88 -7.38
N ALA A 117 11.48 6.48 -6.27
CA ALA A 117 12.56 7.26 -5.67
C ALA A 117 13.80 7.42 -6.57
N ARG A 118 13.99 6.56 -7.60
CA ARG A 118 15.09 6.71 -8.56
C ARG A 118 14.90 7.90 -9.50
N ASP A 119 13.66 8.20 -9.82
CA ASP A 119 13.28 9.32 -10.69
C ASP A 119 12.87 10.57 -9.89
N ALA A 120 13.09 10.54 -8.57
CA ALA A 120 12.76 11.63 -7.69
C ALA A 120 13.70 12.81 -7.88
N VAL A 121 13.13 14.02 -7.88
CA VAL A 121 13.87 15.28 -7.87
C VAL A 121 14.64 15.42 -6.55
N ALA A 122 14.07 14.89 -5.47
CA ALA A 122 14.73 14.76 -4.19
C ALA A 122 14.18 13.54 -3.42
N GLY A 123 15.03 12.91 -2.62
CA GLY A 123 14.66 11.81 -1.74
C GLY A 123 15.28 11.98 -0.36
N THR A 124 14.55 11.60 0.68
CA THR A 124 15.02 11.62 2.08
C THR A 124 14.41 10.45 2.85
N LYS A 125 14.83 10.26 4.10
CA LYS A 125 14.20 9.34 5.04
C LYS A 125 13.72 10.10 6.26
N THR A 126 12.61 9.65 6.83
CA THR A 126 12.11 10.21 8.08
C THR A 126 13.03 9.87 9.25
N ASP A 127 13.16 10.80 10.19
CA ASP A 127 13.91 10.59 11.43
C ASP A 127 13.12 9.76 12.46
N ALA A 128 13.67 9.61 13.67
CA ALA A 128 13.02 8.88 14.77
C ALA A 128 11.67 9.47 15.20
N LYS A 129 11.40 10.74 14.89
CA LYS A 129 10.14 11.44 15.16
C LYS A 129 9.22 11.48 13.92
N GLY A 130 9.56 10.76 12.86
CA GLY A 130 8.80 10.75 11.61
C GLY A 130 8.95 12.04 10.80
N LEU A 131 9.92 12.91 11.12
CA LEU A 131 10.12 14.19 10.45
C LEU A 131 11.01 14.02 9.21
N PHE A 132 10.73 14.80 8.17
CA PHE A 132 11.52 14.86 6.96
C PHE A 132 11.69 16.30 6.47
N LYS A 133 12.76 16.54 5.71
CA LYS A 133 13.06 17.85 5.13
C LYS A 133 13.69 17.73 3.74
N PHE A 134 13.28 18.63 2.87
CA PHE A 134 13.88 18.90 1.57
C PHE A 134 14.31 20.37 1.49
N GLU A 135 15.45 20.62 0.87
CA GLU A 135 16.03 21.96 0.74
C GLU A 135 16.40 22.24 -0.73
N ASN A 136 16.57 23.51 -1.05
CA ASN A 136 16.97 23.98 -2.38
C ASN A 136 15.98 23.59 -3.50
N LEU A 137 14.69 23.56 -3.18
CA LEU A 137 13.64 23.24 -4.15
C LEU A 137 13.32 24.45 -5.04
N THR A 138 12.98 24.19 -6.29
CA THR A 138 12.42 25.19 -7.21
C THR A 138 10.92 25.28 -7.05
N GLU A 139 10.34 26.43 -7.38
CA GLU A 139 8.89 26.56 -7.48
C GLU A 139 8.32 25.60 -8.53
N GLY A 140 7.14 25.03 -8.27
CA GLY A 140 6.49 24.14 -9.21
C GLY A 140 5.52 23.15 -8.59
N LYS A 141 4.97 22.29 -9.46
CA LYS A 141 4.07 21.21 -9.07
C LYS A 141 4.85 19.93 -8.82
N TYR A 142 4.62 19.35 -7.67
CA TYR A 142 5.27 18.14 -7.22
C TYR A 142 4.25 17.12 -6.72
N MET A 143 4.70 15.87 -6.65
CA MET A 143 4.02 14.81 -5.94
C MET A 143 4.96 14.25 -4.89
N LEU A 144 4.51 14.26 -3.64
CA LEU A 144 5.21 13.63 -2.55
C LEU A 144 4.70 12.21 -2.38
N ILE A 145 5.63 11.27 -2.29
CA ILE A 145 5.35 9.84 -2.22
C ILE A 145 6.07 9.23 -1.02
N SER A 146 5.36 8.38 -0.29
CA SER A 146 5.94 7.55 0.77
C SER A 146 5.17 6.23 0.87
N ALA A 147 5.73 5.24 1.55
CA ALA A 147 4.97 4.08 2.02
C ALA A 147 4.62 4.24 3.50
N TYR A 148 3.66 3.45 3.97
CA TYR A 148 3.46 3.19 5.39
C TYR A 148 3.14 1.72 5.60
N ASP A 149 3.49 1.22 6.79
CA ASP A 149 3.19 -0.14 7.21
C ASP A 149 2.90 -0.18 8.71
N SER A 150 1.94 -1.01 9.09
CA SER A 150 1.51 -1.33 10.46
C SER A 150 0.98 -2.75 10.51
N ASP A 151 0.66 -3.22 11.71
CA ASP A 151 0.14 -4.59 11.91
C ASP A 151 -1.21 -4.85 11.21
N THR A 152 -1.95 -3.79 10.83
CA THR A 152 -3.30 -3.90 10.28
C THR A 152 -3.53 -3.11 9.00
N GLN A 153 -2.59 -2.26 8.60
CA GLN A 153 -2.73 -1.45 7.39
C GLN A 153 -1.36 -1.16 6.80
N SER A 154 -1.26 -1.23 5.48
CA SER A 154 -0.08 -0.82 4.73
C SER A 154 -0.52 -0.12 3.47
N GLY A 155 0.27 0.80 2.95
CA GLY A 155 -0.13 1.49 1.73
C GLY A 155 0.89 2.47 1.19
N LEU A 156 0.51 3.09 0.08
CA LEU A 156 1.22 4.21 -0.52
C LEU A 156 0.54 5.51 -0.11
N ILE A 157 1.32 6.48 0.34
CA ILE A 157 0.89 7.86 0.53
C ILE A 157 1.26 8.66 -0.71
N LEU A 158 0.29 9.41 -1.23
CA LEU A 158 0.46 10.30 -2.38
C LEU A 158 -0.13 11.66 -2.06
N ARG A 159 0.70 12.70 -2.12
CA ARG A 159 0.26 14.07 -1.86
C ARG A 159 0.70 14.99 -3.00
N PRO A 160 -0.23 15.50 -3.83
CA PRO A 160 0.10 16.57 -4.77
C PRO A 160 0.41 17.86 -4.01
N LEU A 161 1.42 18.59 -4.46
CA LEU A 161 1.93 19.81 -3.86
C LEU A 161 2.14 20.87 -4.94
N ASN A 162 1.80 22.12 -4.63
CA ASN A 162 2.17 23.28 -5.44
C ASN A 162 3.09 24.15 -4.60
N LEU A 163 4.39 24.08 -4.88
CA LEU A 163 5.42 24.76 -4.11
C LEU A 163 5.66 26.15 -4.70
N ASN A 164 5.25 27.18 -3.95
CA ASN A 164 5.44 28.59 -4.29
C ASN A 164 6.06 29.41 -3.14
N ALA A 165 6.29 28.76 -1.99
CA ALA A 165 6.90 29.30 -0.79
C ALA A 165 7.42 28.13 0.06
N ASN A 166 8.11 28.44 1.15
CA ASN A 166 8.44 27.43 2.16
C ASN A 166 7.16 26.81 2.70
N PHE A 167 7.16 25.48 2.87
CA PHE A 167 5.94 24.72 3.11
C PHE A 167 6.16 23.68 4.20
N GLU A 168 5.19 23.57 5.10
CA GLU A 168 5.13 22.55 6.14
C GLU A 168 3.86 21.71 5.97
N LEU A 169 3.97 20.39 6.18
CA LEU A 169 2.81 19.50 6.10
C LEU A 169 2.89 18.29 7.03
N ALA A 170 1.73 17.70 7.31
CA ALA A 170 1.62 16.43 8.02
C ALA A 170 0.99 15.40 7.10
N LEU A 171 1.72 14.32 6.83
CA LEU A 171 1.25 13.16 6.08
C LEU A 171 0.78 12.09 7.03
N SER A 172 -0.26 11.38 6.62
CA SER A 172 -0.67 10.18 7.33
C SER A 172 -1.22 9.11 6.40
N ASN A 173 -1.54 7.95 6.98
CA ASN A 173 -2.36 6.91 6.34
C ASN A 173 -3.77 7.39 5.90
N MET A 174 -4.12 8.67 6.04
CA MET A 174 -5.31 9.29 5.46
C MET A 174 -5.05 9.88 4.06
N ASP A 175 -3.79 10.12 3.70
CA ASP A 175 -3.35 10.61 2.38
C ASP A 175 -3.01 9.44 1.43
N PHE A 176 -3.65 8.30 1.65
CA PHE A 176 -3.32 7.05 0.97
C PHE A 176 -3.88 7.00 -0.44
N ASP A 177 -3.20 6.25 -1.30
CA ASP A 177 -3.73 5.83 -2.59
C ASP A 177 -4.67 4.64 -2.39
N PRO A 178 -5.96 4.74 -2.76
CA PRO A 178 -6.93 3.67 -2.54
C PRO A 178 -6.64 2.41 -3.36
N THR A 179 -5.85 2.51 -4.43
CA THR A 179 -5.40 1.37 -5.22
C THR A 179 -4.28 0.63 -4.51
N PHE A 180 -3.30 1.36 -3.97
CA PHE A 180 -2.12 0.79 -3.32
C PHE A 180 -2.27 0.74 -1.81
N THR A 181 -3.35 0.12 -1.34
CA THR A 181 -3.64 -0.01 0.10
C THR A 181 -4.01 -1.44 0.45
N ILE A 182 -3.60 -1.84 1.64
CA ILE A 182 -3.93 -3.08 2.32
C ILE A 182 -4.68 -2.67 3.59
N THR A 183 -5.92 -3.13 3.75
CA THR A 183 -6.78 -2.74 4.87
C THR A 183 -6.78 -3.79 5.99
N ALA A 184 -7.40 -3.43 7.12
CA ALA A 184 -7.56 -4.36 8.23
C ALA A 184 -8.39 -5.59 7.85
N GLU A 185 -9.31 -5.46 6.90
CA GLU A 185 -10.09 -6.57 6.34
C GLU A 185 -9.19 -7.56 5.59
N ASP A 186 -8.25 -7.07 4.79
CA ASP A 186 -7.24 -7.93 4.12
C ASP A 186 -6.42 -8.71 5.15
N TYR A 187 -6.06 -8.08 6.28
CA TYR A 187 -5.33 -8.75 7.37
C TYR A 187 -6.18 -9.73 8.17
N LYS A 188 -7.48 -9.45 8.36
CA LYS A 188 -8.41 -10.35 9.08
C LYS A 188 -8.64 -11.64 8.33
N ALA A 189 -8.66 -11.60 6.98
CA ALA A 189 -8.78 -12.79 6.14
C ALA A 189 -7.64 -13.80 6.32
N LEU A 190 -6.53 -13.43 6.98
CA LEU A 190 -5.39 -14.32 7.28
C LEU A 190 -5.50 -15.04 8.62
N ARG A 191 -6.42 -14.61 9.49
CA ARG A 191 -6.57 -15.14 10.86
C ARG A 191 -7.78 -16.07 11.01
N GLN A 192 -8.55 -16.27 9.94
CA GLN A 192 -9.67 -17.21 9.85
C GLN A 192 -9.21 -18.45 9.08
#